data_AF-A0A2V5WIY6-F1
#
_entry.id   AF-A0A2V5WIY6-F1
#
_cell.length_a   1.000
_cell.length_b   1.000
_cell.length_c   1.000
_cell.angle_alpha   90.00
_cell.angle_beta   90.00
_cell.angle_gamma   90.00
#
_symmetry.space_group_name_H-M   'P 1'
#
loop_
_entity.id
_entity.type
_entity.pdbx_description
1 polymer ?
#
loop_
_entity_poly.entity_id
_entity_poly.type
_entity_poly.pdbx_seq_one_letter_code
_entity_poly.pdbx_strand_id
1 'polypeptide(L)'
;SALAEFTASTESDSAVQFEHTTAEQVVIRKRFFFEKSPENKDNYVIEMDVDLENRGNKPYQSGGYFVALGSAAPIHPRDYPSYTRLVWCIDGRAKGIDVGWFGSSGGFLGLGQRPARPYYQESIAGAEWVAVSNQFFTTLMAPLTAKATAVWGRRFDIEYSPDQKLLAIEGALGMPGFQLEPGKTYSARFEIYAGPKLYHRLAQLPHNEAEVMDFGMFKIVCQLLLNFMNLLHSWLHDYGLAILALTTIIKLTLWPIQNKANRSMRQMAALSPKIQELRDKYKDDPTRMNQEVMKLYKQYGINPVGGCLPMMIQIPIFFGLFKMLGQAVELRNAKFLWVKDLSQPDTVAHLPLLGWPINIIPLCMAATQIWLMAMTPKTGDPTQRRIAMFMPLIFLFICYNFAAALALYYTAQNLFSILQFYQNRRQPMPTLEKVAPAAKRKR
;
A
#
# COMPACT_ATOMS: atom_id res chain seq x y z
N SER A 1 16.07 29.42 -9.98
CA SER A 1 15.75 30.58 -10.82
C SER A 1 14.42 31.14 -10.35
N ALA A 2 14.36 32.40 -9.94
CA ALA A 2 13.06 33.07 -9.78
C ALA A 2 12.36 33.07 -11.16
N LEU A 3 11.05 32.83 -11.20
CA LEU A 3 10.27 32.92 -12.43
C LEU A 3 10.44 34.35 -12.97
N ALA A 4 11.18 34.54 -14.06
CA ALA A 4 11.52 35.87 -14.60
C ALA A 4 10.29 36.72 -14.95
N GLU A 5 9.13 36.08 -15.04
CA GLU A 5 7.84 36.67 -15.38
C GLU A 5 7.11 37.25 -14.16
N PHE A 6 7.40 36.80 -12.94
CA PHE A 6 6.70 37.23 -11.72
C PHE A 6 7.58 38.15 -10.87
N THR A 7 7.00 39.23 -10.38
CA THR A 7 7.61 40.07 -9.33
C THR A 7 7.24 39.47 -7.98
N ALA A 8 8.23 39.09 -7.18
CA ALA A 8 8.03 38.55 -5.84
C ALA A 8 8.14 39.66 -4.77
N SER A 9 7.20 39.69 -3.83
CA SER A 9 7.23 40.56 -2.65
C SER A 9 7.00 39.76 -1.38
N THR A 10 7.89 39.94 -0.40
CA THR A 10 7.73 39.35 0.95
C THR A 10 6.81 40.26 1.77
N GLU A 11 5.67 39.74 2.22
CA GLU A 11 4.76 40.49 3.09
C GLU A 11 5.14 40.34 4.57
N SER A 12 5.59 39.13 4.96
CA SER A 12 6.05 38.80 6.30
C SER A 12 6.92 37.53 6.26
N ASP A 13 7.46 37.11 7.39
CA ASP A 13 8.25 35.87 7.50
C ASP A 13 7.46 34.60 7.11
N SER A 14 6.13 34.66 7.11
CA SER A 14 5.25 33.52 6.79
C SER A 14 4.38 33.74 5.56
N ALA A 15 4.60 34.79 4.77
CA ALA A 15 3.81 35.11 3.59
C ALA A 15 4.63 35.73 2.46
N VAL A 16 4.45 35.21 1.25
CA VAL A 16 5.06 35.71 0.01
C VAL A 16 4.01 35.87 -1.07
N GLN A 17 4.08 36.97 -1.81
CA GLN A 17 3.22 37.24 -2.94
C GLN A 17 4.03 37.29 -4.24
N PHE A 18 3.44 36.78 -5.31
CA PHE A 18 3.94 36.87 -6.67
C PHE A 18 2.90 37.58 -7.53
N GLU A 19 3.33 38.56 -8.32
CA GLU A 19 2.46 39.29 -9.24
C GLU A 19 3.00 39.23 -10.67
N HIS A 20 2.11 39.02 -11.64
CA HIS A 20 2.41 39.11 -13.07
C HIS A 20 1.24 39.77 -13.80
N THR A 21 1.52 40.61 -14.79
CA THR A 21 0.49 41.21 -15.65
C THR A 21 0.62 40.65 -17.05
N THR A 22 -0.46 40.04 -17.57
CA THR A 22 -0.48 39.48 -18.92
C THR A 22 -0.55 40.58 -19.98
N ALA A 23 -0.30 40.22 -21.25
CA ALA A 23 -0.46 41.13 -22.38
C ALA A 23 -1.90 41.69 -22.51
N GLU A 24 -2.89 40.95 -22.01
CA GLU A 24 -4.32 41.30 -22.02
C GLU A 24 -4.71 42.22 -20.85
N GLN A 25 -3.74 42.72 -20.08
CA GLN A 25 -3.94 43.55 -18.90
C GLN A 25 -4.68 42.83 -17.76
N VAL A 26 -4.54 41.50 -17.68
CA VAL A 26 -5.00 40.73 -16.51
C VAL A 26 -3.86 40.62 -15.52
N VAL A 27 -4.06 41.11 -14.30
CA VAL A 27 -3.10 40.99 -13.21
C VAL A 27 -3.37 39.71 -12.45
N ILE A 28 -2.38 38.84 -12.39
CA ILE A 28 -2.40 37.57 -11.66
C ILE A 28 -1.58 37.75 -10.39
N ARG A 29 -2.22 37.63 -9.24
CA ARG A 29 -1.57 37.59 -7.92
C ARG A 29 -1.67 36.20 -7.34
N LYS A 30 -0.55 35.68 -6.87
CA LYS A 30 -0.48 34.43 -6.10
C LYS A 30 0.14 34.71 -4.76
N ARG A 31 -0.61 34.50 -3.70
CA ARG A 31 -0.16 34.72 -2.33
C ARG A 31 -0.07 33.39 -1.62
N PHE A 32 1.12 33.04 -1.16
CA PHE A 32 1.38 31.83 -0.38
C PHE A 32 1.63 32.23 1.06
N PHE A 33 0.98 31.56 2.01
CA PHE A 33 1.18 31.83 3.42
C PHE A 33 0.94 30.60 4.28
N PHE A 34 1.51 30.60 5.48
CA PHE A 34 1.24 29.62 6.50
C PHE A 34 0.25 30.20 7.51
N GLU A 35 -0.80 29.46 7.87
CA GLU A 35 -1.57 29.80 9.06
C GLU A 35 -0.69 29.69 10.31
N LYS A 36 -0.94 30.54 11.30
CA LYS A 36 -0.24 30.48 12.59
C LYS A 36 -0.61 29.18 13.30
N SER A 37 0.32 28.23 13.32
CA SER A 37 0.20 27.00 14.09
C SER A 37 1.01 27.10 15.39
N PRO A 38 0.51 26.56 16.53
CA PRO A 38 1.34 26.40 17.72
C PRO A 38 2.54 25.45 17.48
N GLU A 39 2.50 24.63 16.43
CA GLU A 39 3.54 23.68 16.03
C GLU A 39 4.34 24.18 14.81
N ASN A 40 5.04 25.32 14.94
CA ASN A 40 5.78 25.95 13.83
C ASN A 40 6.81 25.03 13.13
N LYS A 41 7.38 24.02 13.82
CA LYS A 41 8.36 23.08 13.23
C LYS A 41 7.73 21.98 12.38
N ASP A 42 6.42 21.78 12.53
CA ASP A 42 5.68 20.66 11.99
C ASP A 42 4.46 21.15 11.19
N ASN A 43 4.52 22.37 10.63
CA ASN A 43 3.47 22.89 9.75
C ASN A 43 3.76 22.53 8.28
N TYR A 44 2.96 21.64 7.71
CA TYR A 44 3.04 21.22 6.30
C TYR A 44 1.90 21.77 5.44
N VAL A 45 1.02 22.59 6.03
CA VAL A 45 -0.14 23.16 5.35
C VAL A 45 0.19 24.59 4.95
N ILE A 46 0.06 24.85 3.65
CA ILE A 46 0.29 26.15 3.02
C ILE A 46 -1.04 26.56 2.39
N GLU A 47 -1.47 27.77 2.63
CA GLU A 47 -2.58 28.36 1.86
C GLU A 47 -2.04 29.10 0.65
N MET A 48 -2.78 29.01 -0.45
CA MET A 48 -2.51 29.75 -1.67
C MET A 48 -3.78 30.45 -2.14
N ASP A 49 -3.75 31.78 -2.14
CA ASP A 49 -4.78 32.61 -2.76
C ASP A 49 -4.31 33.01 -4.17
N VAL A 50 -5.21 32.90 -5.14
CA VAL A 50 -4.98 33.27 -6.54
C VAL A 50 -6.05 34.27 -6.95
N ASP A 51 -5.62 35.50 -7.20
CA ASP A 51 -6.49 36.58 -7.68
C ASP A 51 -6.15 36.94 -9.13
N LEU A 52 -7.18 37.04 -9.96
CA LEU A 52 -7.09 37.50 -11.34
C LEU A 52 -7.95 38.76 -11.47
N GLU A 53 -7.31 39.91 -11.66
CA GLU A 53 -7.95 41.22 -11.80
C GLU A 53 -7.87 41.67 -13.26
N ASN A 54 -9.01 41.95 -13.89
CA ASN A 54 -9.03 42.49 -15.26
C ASN A 54 -8.85 44.01 -15.21
N ARG A 55 -7.64 44.49 -15.54
CA ARG A 55 -7.34 45.93 -15.68
C ARG A 55 -7.45 46.43 -17.12
N GLY A 56 -7.85 45.56 -18.05
CA GLY A 56 -8.13 45.92 -19.42
C GLY A 56 -9.50 46.57 -19.59
N ASN A 57 -9.77 47.00 -20.82
CA ASN A 57 -11.02 47.65 -21.21
C ASN A 57 -12.01 46.70 -21.89
N LYS A 58 -11.70 45.39 -21.93
CA LYS A 58 -12.53 44.36 -22.58
C LYS A 58 -12.78 43.20 -21.61
N PRO A 59 -13.91 42.49 -21.71
CA PRO A 59 -14.15 41.27 -20.95
C PRO A 59 -13.05 40.24 -21.22
N TYR A 60 -12.54 39.60 -20.17
CA TYR A 60 -11.62 38.49 -20.25
C TYR A 60 -12.36 37.17 -20.04
N GLN A 61 -12.10 36.17 -20.88
CA GLN A 61 -12.73 34.86 -20.77
C GLN A 61 -11.66 33.78 -20.66
N SER A 62 -11.71 33.00 -19.58
CA SER A 62 -10.86 31.83 -19.40
C SER A 62 -11.68 30.56 -19.66
N GLY A 63 -11.17 29.67 -20.53
CA GLY A 63 -11.75 28.34 -20.75
C GLY A 63 -11.51 27.36 -19.59
N GLY A 64 -10.89 27.82 -18.51
CA GLY A 64 -10.35 27.00 -17.42
C GLY A 64 -8.84 27.14 -17.37
N TYR A 65 -8.27 26.82 -16.22
CA TYR A 65 -6.83 26.91 -16.00
C TYR A 65 -6.35 25.75 -15.16
N PHE A 66 -5.07 25.39 -15.34
CA PHE A 66 -4.43 24.36 -14.52
C PHE A 66 -3.57 25.01 -13.45
N VAL A 67 -3.66 24.47 -12.24
CA VAL A 67 -2.81 24.82 -11.11
C VAL A 67 -1.83 23.66 -10.90
N ALA A 68 -0.54 23.94 -11.06
CA ALA A 68 0.51 22.94 -10.92
C ALA A 68 0.67 22.52 -9.45
N LEU A 69 0.72 21.22 -9.21
CA LEU A 69 0.95 20.60 -7.91
C LEU A 69 2.45 20.52 -7.57
N GLY A 70 3.31 20.77 -8.55
CA GLY A 70 4.73 20.41 -8.51
C GLY A 70 4.96 18.98 -9.01
N SER A 71 5.98 18.33 -8.45
CA SER A 71 6.38 16.98 -8.86
C SER A 71 6.69 16.08 -7.67
N ALA A 72 6.58 14.78 -7.89
CA ALA A 72 7.01 13.74 -6.97
C ALA A 72 8.02 12.82 -7.67
N ALA A 73 9.09 12.50 -6.95
CA ALA A 73 10.15 11.61 -7.40
C ALA A 73 10.30 10.42 -6.43
N PRO A 74 10.79 9.27 -6.91
CA PRO A 74 11.23 8.18 -6.04
C PRO A 74 12.25 8.66 -5.01
N ILE A 75 12.20 8.12 -3.79
CA ILE A 75 13.14 8.48 -2.72
C ILE A 75 14.39 7.61 -2.83
N HIS A 76 14.20 6.34 -3.19
CA HIS A 76 15.27 5.39 -3.40
C HIS A 76 15.21 4.79 -4.81
N PRO A 77 16.35 4.46 -5.44
CA PRO A 77 16.37 3.90 -6.81
C PRO A 77 15.65 2.57 -7.00
N ARG A 78 15.40 1.85 -5.89
CA ARG A 78 14.68 0.57 -5.86
C ARG A 78 13.20 0.71 -5.45
N ASP A 79 12.71 1.93 -5.30
CA ASP A 79 11.29 2.16 -5.00
C ASP A 79 10.43 1.61 -6.14
N TYR A 80 9.30 1.00 -5.76
CA TYR A 80 8.37 0.49 -6.76
C TYR A 80 7.77 1.63 -7.56
N PRO A 81 7.66 1.50 -8.90
CA PRO A 81 7.01 2.50 -9.75
C PRO A 81 5.60 2.88 -9.27
N SER A 82 4.87 1.92 -8.68
CA SER A 82 3.53 2.13 -8.15
C SER A 82 3.46 3.13 -6.98
N TYR A 83 4.58 3.46 -6.34
CA TYR A 83 4.63 4.46 -5.27
C TYR A 83 4.68 5.90 -5.81
N THR A 84 5.21 6.13 -7.01
CA THR A 84 5.28 7.46 -7.62
C THR A 84 4.07 7.68 -8.52
N ARG A 85 3.16 8.56 -8.09
CA ARG A 85 1.78 8.59 -8.59
C ARG A 85 1.15 9.97 -8.58
N LEU A 86 0.18 10.15 -9.47
CA LEU A 86 -0.81 11.21 -9.49
C LEU A 86 -2.11 10.64 -8.94
N VAL A 87 -2.69 11.28 -7.92
CA VAL A 87 -3.86 10.80 -7.18
C VAL A 87 -4.87 11.93 -7.06
N TRP A 88 -6.16 11.65 -7.13
CA TRP A 88 -7.22 12.60 -6.88
C TRP A 88 -8.37 11.94 -6.13
N CYS A 89 -9.11 12.73 -5.37
CA CYS A 89 -10.26 12.26 -4.60
C CYS A 89 -11.55 12.86 -5.14
N ILE A 90 -12.56 12.01 -5.31
CA ILE A 90 -13.92 12.38 -5.67
C ILE A 90 -14.85 11.63 -4.72
N ASP A 91 -15.71 12.34 -4.01
CA ASP A 91 -16.70 11.80 -3.06
C ASP A 91 -16.05 10.86 -2.02
N GLY A 92 -14.87 11.25 -1.52
CA GLY A 92 -14.14 10.49 -0.51
C GLY A 92 -13.50 9.19 -1.01
N ARG A 93 -13.35 9.03 -2.34
CA ARG A 93 -12.65 7.89 -2.95
C ARG A 93 -11.47 8.38 -3.78
N ALA A 94 -10.27 7.96 -3.37
CA ALA A 94 -9.07 8.19 -4.15
C ALA A 94 -9.02 7.31 -5.42
N LYS A 95 -8.59 7.92 -6.52
CA LYS A 95 -8.21 7.29 -7.78
C LYS A 95 -6.84 7.82 -8.18
N GLY A 96 -6.10 7.07 -8.98
CA GLY A 96 -4.80 7.55 -9.42
C GLY A 96 -4.16 6.71 -10.51
N ILE A 97 -3.08 7.24 -11.04
CA ILE A 97 -2.16 6.58 -11.96
C ILE A 97 -0.74 6.66 -11.42
N ASP A 98 0.07 5.65 -11.70
CA ASP A 98 1.49 5.65 -11.38
C ASP A 98 2.35 5.89 -12.62
N VAL A 99 3.65 6.12 -12.43
CA VAL A 99 4.61 6.35 -13.52
C VAL A 99 4.64 5.22 -14.56
N GLY A 100 4.26 3.99 -14.19
CA GLY A 100 4.12 2.86 -15.10
C GLY A 100 2.95 2.97 -16.07
N TRP A 101 1.94 3.80 -15.78
CA TRP A 101 0.82 4.07 -16.69
C TRP A 101 1.27 4.72 -18.01
N PHE A 102 2.31 5.56 -17.95
CA PHE A 102 2.88 6.26 -19.10
C PHE A 102 3.77 5.37 -19.98
N GLY A 103 4.20 4.22 -19.46
CA GLY A 103 5.02 3.26 -20.19
C GLY A 103 4.21 2.50 -21.25
N SER A 104 4.90 2.03 -22.30
CA SER A 104 4.33 1.04 -23.21
C SER A 104 4.08 -0.28 -22.46
N SER A 105 3.06 -1.02 -22.89
CA SER A 105 2.81 -2.38 -22.41
C SER A 105 2.77 -3.32 -23.60
N GLY A 106 3.50 -4.44 -23.51
CA GLY A 106 3.45 -5.53 -24.48
C GLY A 106 2.18 -6.39 -24.38
N GLY A 107 1.33 -6.15 -23.38
CA GLY A 107 0.15 -6.97 -23.10
C GLY A 107 0.51 -8.38 -22.61
N PHE A 108 -0.52 -9.18 -22.30
CA PHE A 108 -0.34 -10.61 -22.06
C PHE A 108 -0.69 -11.38 -23.35
N LEU A 109 0.27 -12.08 -23.93
CA LEU A 109 0.11 -12.78 -25.22
C LEU A 109 -0.40 -11.86 -26.36
N GLY A 110 0.03 -10.60 -26.37
CA GLY A 110 -0.37 -9.60 -27.38
C GLY A 110 -1.72 -8.92 -27.14
N LEU A 111 -2.52 -9.39 -26.19
CA LEU A 111 -3.76 -8.72 -25.77
C LEU A 111 -3.45 -7.62 -24.76
N GLY A 112 -3.95 -6.41 -25.02
CA GLY A 112 -3.73 -5.23 -24.17
C GLY A 112 -2.42 -4.49 -24.45
N GLN A 113 -1.87 -4.64 -25.66
CA GLN A 113 -0.76 -3.81 -26.11
C GLN A 113 -1.16 -2.33 -26.11
N ARG A 114 -0.30 -1.48 -25.56
CA ARG A 114 -0.48 -0.03 -25.62
C ARG A 114 0.85 0.68 -25.84
N PRO A 115 0.89 1.72 -26.70
CA PRO A 115 2.06 2.57 -26.84
C PRO A 115 2.27 3.40 -25.56
N ALA A 116 3.49 3.93 -25.42
CA ALA A 116 3.79 4.90 -24.37
C ALA A 116 2.92 6.15 -24.53
N ARG A 117 2.57 6.79 -23.42
CA ARG A 117 1.68 7.94 -23.38
C ARG A 117 2.45 9.17 -22.91
N PRO A 118 2.40 10.29 -23.63
CA PRO A 118 3.20 11.47 -23.29
C PRO A 118 2.67 12.20 -22.04
N TYR A 119 1.35 12.18 -21.83
CA TYR A 119 0.70 12.79 -20.69
C TYR A 119 -0.61 12.07 -20.36
N TYR A 120 -1.13 12.36 -19.17
CA TYR A 120 -2.46 12.02 -18.70
C TYR A 120 -3.30 13.30 -18.68
N GLN A 121 -4.52 13.23 -19.19
CA GLN A 121 -5.50 14.29 -18.99
C GLN A 121 -6.89 13.68 -18.95
N GLU A 122 -7.66 14.02 -17.93
CA GLU A 122 -9.03 13.55 -17.76
C GLU A 122 -9.89 14.70 -17.22
N SER A 123 -11.06 14.90 -17.83
CA SER A 123 -12.11 15.73 -17.25
C SER A 123 -12.86 14.92 -16.20
N ILE A 124 -12.96 15.46 -14.99
CA ILE A 124 -13.51 14.77 -13.83
C ILE A 124 -14.69 15.53 -13.24
N ALA A 125 -15.60 14.81 -12.59
CA ALA A 125 -16.84 15.36 -12.04
C ALA A 125 -16.64 16.00 -10.65
N GLY A 126 -15.66 16.90 -10.51
CA GLY A 126 -15.43 17.64 -9.28
C GLY A 126 -14.61 16.86 -8.23
N ALA A 127 -13.29 16.94 -8.31
CA ALA A 127 -12.42 16.43 -7.24
C ALA A 127 -12.30 17.39 -6.06
N GLU A 128 -12.30 16.84 -4.85
CA GLU A 128 -12.02 17.58 -3.62
C GLU A 128 -10.53 17.95 -3.49
N TRP A 129 -9.64 17.11 -4.03
CA TRP A 129 -8.21 17.40 -4.08
C TRP A 129 -7.51 16.57 -5.15
N VAL A 130 -6.31 17.03 -5.55
CA VAL A 130 -5.38 16.32 -6.44
C VAL A 130 -3.99 16.37 -5.81
N ALA A 131 -3.22 15.29 -5.95
CA ALA A 131 -1.92 15.14 -5.33
C ALA A 131 -0.92 14.44 -6.25
N VAL A 132 0.34 14.84 -6.15
CA VAL A 132 1.49 14.03 -6.58
C VAL A 132 2.14 13.43 -5.34
N SER A 133 2.42 12.13 -5.36
CA SER A 133 3.03 11.46 -4.20
C SER A 133 4.06 10.42 -4.60
N ASN A 134 4.98 10.15 -3.68
CA ASN A 134 5.92 9.03 -3.73
C ASN A 134 5.65 8.06 -2.57
N GLN A 135 6.62 7.21 -2.21
CA GLN A 135 6.43 6.20 -1.16
C GLN A 135 6.02 6.81 0.19
N PHE A 136 6.62 7.94 0.60
CA PHE A 136 6.45 8.50 1.95
C PHE A 136 5.95 9.94 2.01
N PHE A 137 6.00 10.68 0.90
CA PHE A 137 5.65 12.10 0.85
C PHE A 137 4.59 12.37 -0.21
N THR A 138 3.87 13.48 -0.03
CA THR A 138 2.86 13.95 -0.98
C THR A 138 2.83 15.47 -1.01
N THR A 139 2.61 16.01 -2.21
CA THR A 139 2.11 17.37 -2.39
C THR A 139 0.68 17.25 -2.87
N LEU A 140 -0.27 17.60 -2.00
CA LEU A 140 -1.70 17.52 -2.22
C LEU A 140 -2.25 18.95 -2.23
N MET A 141 -3.16 19.24 -3.15
CA MET A 141 -3.83 20.53 -3.24
C MET A 141 -5.34 20.33 -3.27
N ALA A 142 -6.03 20.98 -2.33
CA ALA A 142 -7.47 21.04 -2.22
C ALA A 142 -7.96 22.43 -2.63
N PRO A 143 -8.74 22.58 -3.73
CA PRO A 143 -9.35 23.86 -4.06
C PRO A 143 -10.54 24.15 -3.14
N LEU A 144 -10.50 25.29 -2.45
CA LEU A 144 -11.49 25.67 -1.43
C LEU A 144 -12.67 26.46 -2.01
N THR A 145 -12.49 27.10 -3.17
CA THR A 145 -13.52 27.96 -3.78
C THR A 145 -14.43 27.19 -4.76
N ALA A 146 -13.92 26.14 -5.40
CA ALA A 146 -14.67 25.29 -6.34
C ALA A 146 -13.99 23.92 -6.43
N LYS A 147 -14.72 22.87 -6.83
CA LYS A 147 -14.11 21.56 -7.08
C LYS A 147 -13.30 21.55 -8.38
N ALA A 148 -12.24 20.73 -8.41
CA ALA A 148 -11.42 20.58 -9.61
C ALA A 148 -12.19 19.81 -10.71
N THR A 149 -12.16 20.30 -11.94
CA THR A 149 -12.91 19.76 -13.08
C THR A 149 -12.04 18.95 -14.04
N ALA A 150 -10.72 18.99 -13.88
CA ALA A 150 -9.81 18.15 -14.64
C ALA A 150 -8.57 17.77 -13.81
N VAL A 151 -7.89 16.73 -14.26
CA VAL A 151 -6.55 16.35 -13.79
C VAL A 151 -5.64 16.20 -14.98
N TRP A 152 -4.40 16.66 -14.82
CA TRP A 152 -3.34 16.51 -15.80
C TRP A 152 -2.08 16.00 -15.11
N GLY A 153 -1.29 15.20 -15.82
CA GLY A 153 0.03 14.83 -15.33
C GLY A 153 0.93 14.27 -16.42
N ARG A 154 2.23 14.30 -16.15
CA ARG A 154 3.25 13.82 -17.07
C ARG A 154 4.38 13.14 -16.31
N ARG A 155 4.94 12.09 -16.90
CA ARG A 155 6.16 11.46 -16.43
C ARG A 155 7.38 12.16 -17.03
N PHE A 156 8.43 12.33 -16.23
CA PHE A 156 9.73 12.80 -16.69
C PHE A 156 10.86 12.01 -16.03
N ASP A 157 12.03 12.05 -16.65
CA ASP A 157 13.22 11.37 -16.15
C ASP A 157 14.02 12.30 -15.24
N ILE A 158 14.55 11.75 -14.15
CA ILE A 158 15.51 12.40 -13.26
C ILE A 158 16.82 11.61 -13.34
N GLU A 159 17.93 12.33 -13.54
CA GLU A 159 19.27 11.75 -13.48
C GLU A 159 19.65 11.51 -12.01
N TYR A 160 19.76 10.24 -11.61
CA TYR A 160 20.23 9.86 -10.27
C TYR A 160 21.74 9.60 -10.27
N SER A 161 22.23 8.93 -11.32
CA SER A 161 23.65 8.75 -11.60
C SER A 161 23.84 8.67 -13.12
N PRO A 162 25.09 8.77 -13.65
CA PRO A 162 25.34 8.77 -15.09
C PRO A 162 24.68 7.62 -15.86
N ASP A 163 24.54 6.44 -15.24
CA ASP A 163 23.97 5.24 -15.85
C ASP A 163 22.56 4.91 -15.34
N GLN A 164 21.97 5.73 -14.46
CA GLN A 164 20.69 5.44 -13.83
C GLN A 164 19.74 6.64 -13.85
N LYS A 165 18.64 6.47 -14.58
CA LYS A 165 17.50 7.40 -14.60
C LYS A 165 16.36 6.88 -13.73
N LEU A 166 15.73 7.78 -12.99
CA LEU A 166 14.53 7.51 -12.20
C LEU A 166 13.33 8.18 -12.84
N LEU A 167 12.15 7.57 -12.66
CA LEU A 167 10.91 8.07 -13.23
C LEU A 167 10.16 8.89 -12.19
N ALA A 168 10.00 10.18 -12.46
CA ALA A 168 9.22 11.11 -11.65
C ALA A 168 7.92 11.49 -12.36
N ILE A 169 7.01 12.10 -11.61
CA ILE A 169 5.72 12.57 -12.12
C ILE A 169 5.46 13.99 -11.69
N GLU A 170 4.96 14.82 -12.61
CA GLU A 170 4.38 16.12 -12.31
C GLU A 170 2.88 16.07 -12.56
N GLY A 171 2.16 16.94 -11.85
CA GLY A 171 0.70 16.96 -11.89
C GLY A 171 0.14 18.36 -11.80
N ALA A 172 -1.07 18.51 -12.29
CA ALA A 172 -1.86 19.73 -12.16
C ALA A 172 -3.34 19.40 -12.00
N LEU A 173 -4.05 20.25 -11.27
CA LEU A 173 -5.50 20.20 -11.16
C LEU A 173 -6.11 21.30 -12.04
N GLY A 174 -7.17 20.96 -12.77
CA GLY A 174 -7.89 21.89 -13.63
C GLY A 174 -9.05 22.53 -12.88
N MET A 175 -9.15 23.85 -13.00
CA MET A 175 -10.22 24.67 -12.46
C MET A 175 -11.19 25.08 -13.56
N PRO A 176 -12.49 25.27 -13.24
CA PRO A 176 -13.48 25.68 -14.22
C PRO A 176 -13.16 27.03 -14.86
N GLY A 177 -13.62 27.21 -16.09
CA GLY A 177 -13.56 28.50 -16.77
C GLY A 177 -14.43 29.55 -16.09
N PHE A 178 -14.10 30.82 -16.35
CA PHE A 178 -14.81 31.97 -15.81
C PHE A 178 -14.73 33.15 -16.79
N GLN A 179 -15.64 34.10 -16.62
CA GLN A 179 -15.66 35.36 -17.36
C GLN A 179 -15.45 36.52 -16.38
N LEU A 180 -14.64 37.49 -16.78
CA LEU A 180 -14.19 38.59 -15.95
C LEU A 180 -14.37 39.92 -16.68
N GLU A 181 -15.36 40.70 -16.26
CA GLU A 181 -15.59 42.05 -16.78
C GLU A 181 -14.48 43.03 -16.37
N PRO A 182 -14.28 44.14 -17.10
CA PRO A 182 -13.33 45.19 -16.72
C PRO A 182 -13.49 45.65 -15.26
N GLY A 183 -12.38 45.73 -14.53
CA GLY A 183 -12.34 46.11 -13.11
C GLY A 183 -12.85 45.05 -12.13
N LYS A 184 -13.24 43.86 -12.59
CA LYS A 184 -13.62 42.75 -11.71
C LYS A 184 -12.42 41.88 -11.38
N THR A 185 -12.52 41.20 -10.23
CA THR A 185 -11.53 40.22 -9.74
C THR A 185 -12.19 38.87 -9.57
N TYR A 186 -11.52 37.82 -10.06
CA TYR A 186 -11.83 36.43 -9.77
C TYR A 186 -10.82 35.92 -8.74
N SER A 187 -11.30 35.30 -7.67
CA SER A 187 -10.47 34.78 -6.58
C SER A 187 -10.68 33.27 -6.44
N ALA A 188 -9.58 32.55 -6.29
CA ALA A 188 -9.57 31.12 -6.00
C ALA A 188 -8.60 30.83 -4.86
N ARG A 189 -9.06 30.08 -3.87
CA ARG A 189 -8.27 29.70 -2.69
C ARG A 189 -7.97 28.21 -2.72
N PHE A 190 -6.77 27.86 -2.30
CA PHE A 190 -6.28 26.48 -2.28
C PHE A 190 -5.57 26.20 -0.96
N GLU A 191 -5.80 25.02 -0.41
CA GLU A 191 -4.99 24.46 0.66
C GLU A 191 -4.00 23.47 0.06
N ILE A 192 -2.73 23.59 0.42
CA ILE A 192 -1.64 22.75 -0.08
C ILE A 192 -1.02 22.03 1.12
N TYR A 193 -1.13 20.71 1.13
CA TYR A 193 -0.36 19.87 2.04
C TYR A 193 0.92 19.41 1.34
N ALA A 194 2.09 19.82 1.83
CA ALA A 194 3.39 19.41 1.29
C ALA A 194 4.23 18.75 2.39
N GLY A 195 4.10 17.44 2.55
CA GLY A 195 4.67 16.78 3.73
C GLY A 195 4.64 15.25 3.72
N PRO A 196 5.02 14.63 4.86
CA PRO A 196 5.02 13.19 5.03
C PRO A 196 3.60 12.63 5.05
N LYS A 197 3.41 11.41 4.55
CA LYS A 197 2.12 10.72 4.53
C LYS A 197 1.82 10.08 5.89
N LEU A 198 1.55 10.92 6.88
CA LEU A 198 1.14 10.51 8.23
C LEU A 198 -0.38 10.43 8.30
N TYR A 199 -0.92 9.22 8.50
CA TYR A 199 -2.36 9.00 8.49
C TYR A 199 -3.11 9.89 9.50
N HIS A 200 -2.62 9.98 10.74
CA HIS A 200 -3.31 10.73 11.81
C HIS A 200 -3.42 12.24 11.50
N ARG A 201 -2.42 12.79 10.80
CA ARG A 201 -2.37 14.19 10.40
C ARG A 201 -3.27 14.45 9.20
N LEU A 202 -3.14 13.64 8.16
CA LEU A 202 -3.99 13.75 6.96
C LEU A 202 -5.47 13.49 7.26
N ALA A 203 -5.79 12.71 8.31
CA ALA A 203 -7.16 12.46 8.74
C ALA A 203 -7.79 13.63 9.52
N GLN A 204 -7.00 14.60 9.97
CA GLN A 204 -7.49 15.83 10.62
C GLN A 204 -7.83 16.92 9.60
N LEU A 205 -7.40 16.76 8.36
CA LEU A 205 -7.71 17.69 7.28
C LEU A 205 -9.16 17.51 6.78
N PRO A 206 -9.80 18.58 6.25
CA PRO A 206 -11.25 18.61 6.05
C PRO A 206 -11.79 17.85 4.83
N HIS A 207 -10.95 17.51 3.85
CA HIS A 207 -11.39 16.95 2.55
C HIS A 207 -11.04 15.46 2.35
N ASN A 208 -10.93 14.68 3.43
CA ASN A 208 -10.55 13.26 3.39
C ASN A 208 -9.17 13.01 2.75
N GLU A 209 -8.21 13.87 3.04
CA GLU A 209 -6.84 13.85 2.50
C GLU A 209 -6.11 12.56 2.89
N ALA A 210 -6.51 11.90 3.98
CA ALA A 210 -6.02 10.57 4.36
C ALA A 210 -6.23 9.50 3.27
N GLU A 211 -7.13 9.69 2.31
CA GLU A 211 -7.29 8.76 1.17
C GLU A 211 -6.07 8.75 0.25
N VAL A 212 -5.14 9.72 0.33
CA VAL A 212 -3.86 9.70 -0.40
C VAL A 212 -2.97 8.51 0.01
N MET A 213 -3.22 7.92 1.18
CA MET A 213 -2.58 6.68 1.60
C MET A 213 -2.94 5.50 0.67
N ASP A 214 -4.09 5.57 -0.02
CA ASP A 214 -4.59 4.54 -0.94
C ASP A 214 -4.57 3.14 -0.31
N PHE A 215 -5.17 2.98 0.87
CA PHE A 215 -5.26 1.65 1.49
C PHE A 215 -6.26 0.71 0.77
N GLY A 216 -7.09 1.25 -0.14
CA GLY A 216 -8.06 0.49 -0.94
C GLY A 216 -9.04 -0.30 -0.07
N MET A 217 -9.36 -1.53 -0.48
CA MET A 217 -10.30 -2.39 0.27
C MET A 217 -9.84 -2.78 1.68
N PHE A 218 -8.55 -2.64 1.99
CA PHE A 218 -7.97 -2.97 3.29
C PHE A 218 -7.91 -1.77 4.24
N LYS A 219 -8.49 -0.62 3.87
CA LYS A 219 -8.48 0.63 4.66
C LYS A 219 -8.73 0.42 6.16
N ILE A 220 -9.81 -0.25 6.52
CA ILE A 220 -10.17 -0.48 7.94
C ILE A 220 -9.07 -1.28 8.65
N VAL A 221 -8.55 -2.32 8.00
CA VAL A 221 -7.50 -3.18 8.56
C VAL A 221 -6.19 -2.39 8.71
N CYS A 222 -5.77 -1.65 7.67
CA CYS A 222 -4.57 -0.81 7.72
C CYS A 222 -4.65 0.24 8.84
N GLN A 223 -5.80 0.92 8.98
CA GLN A 223 -6.00 1.94 10.02
C GLN A 223 -5.90 1.35 11.42
N LEU A 224 -6.57 0.22 11.68
CA LEU A 224 -6.51 -0.45 12.98
C LEU A 224 -5.08 -0.87 13.33
N LEU A 225 -4.38 -1.48 12.37
CA LEU A 225 -3.01 -1.95 12.56
C LEU A 225 -2.03 -0.78 12.76
N LEU A 226 -2.18 0.31 12.00
CA LEU A 226 -1.29 1.47 12.08
C LEU A 226 -1.45 2.19 13.41
N ASN A 227 -2.70 2.45 13.81
CA ASN A 227 -2.99 3.07 15.10
C ASN A 227 -2.47 2.21 16.26
N PHE A 228 -2.64 0.89 16.18
CA PHE A 228 -2.17 -0.01 17.22
C PHE A 228 -0.63 -0.15 17.23
N MET A 229 0.02 -0.15 16.07
CA MET A 229 1.48 -0.11 15.96
C MET A 229 2.04 1.17 16.57
N ASN A 230 1.44 2.33 16.27
CA ASN A 230 1.86 3.61 16.84
C ASN A 230 1.60 3.70 18.35
N LEU A 231 0.54 3.06 18.86
CA LEU A 231 0.32 2.90 20.30
C LEU A 231 1.40 2.03 20.97
N LEU A 232 1.75 0.89 20.37
CA LEU A 232 2.83 0.05 20.90
C LEU A 232 4.18 0.75 20.83
N HIS A 233 4.42 1.52 19.76
CA HIS A 233 5.60 2.35 19.62
C HIS A 233 5.67 3.45 20.69
N SER A 234 4.56 4.08 21.07
CA SER A 234 4.59 5.10 22.13
C SER A 234 4.95 4.54 23.51
N TRP A 235 4.82 3.22 23.70
CA TRP A 235 5.18 2.53 24.95
C TRP A 235 6.60 1.92 24.88
N LEU A 236 6.98 1.38 23.72
CA LEU A 236 8.24 0.67 23.53
C LEU A 236 9.38 1.56 23.00
N HIS A 237 9.03 2.70 22.40
CA HIS A 237 9.93 3.65 21.73
C HIS A 237 10.81 3.05 20.62
N ASP A 238 10.43 1.89 20.07
CA ASP A 238 11.14 1.21 18.98
C ASP A 238 10.12 0.53 18.03
N TYR A 239 10.17 0.87 16.75
CA TYR A 239 9.23 0.36 15.74
C TYR A 239 9.43 -1.13 15.43
N GLY A 240 10.66 -1.65 15.52
CA GLY A 240 10.92 -3.07 15.36
C GLY A 240 10.29 -3.88 16.48
N LEU A 241 10.45 -3.42 17.73
CA LEU A 241 9.76 -4.01 18.88
C LEU A 241 8.24 -3.87 18.78
N ALA A 242 7.73 -2.73 18.31
CA ALA A 242 6.30 -2.54 18.07
C ALA A 242 5.73 -3.53 17.06
N ILE A 243 6.44 -3.79 15.95
CA ILE A 243 6.05 -4.81 14.95
C ILE A 243 6.04 -6.21 15.58
N LEU A 244 7.06 -6.57 16.36
CA LEU A 244 7.12 -7.88 17.04
C LEU A 244 5.99 -8.04 18.07
N ALA A 245 5.72 -7.01 18.87
CA ALA A 245 4.64 -6.99 19.84
C ALA A 245 3.27 -7.09 19.15
N LEU A 246 3.04 -6.30 18.09
CA LEU A 246 1.83 -6.35 17.28
C LEU A 246 1.57 -7.77 16.74
N THR A 247 2.60 -8.38 16.16
CA THR A 247 2.54 -9.75 15.63
C THR A 247 2.17 -10.75 16.73
N THR A 248 2.81 -10.63 17.88
CA THR A 248 2.56 -11.49 19.05
C THR A 248 1.11 -11.39 19.51
N ILE A 249 0.57 -10.18 19.65
CA ILE A 249 -0.79 -9.94 20.13
C ILE A 249 -1.83 -10.49 19.15
N ILE A 250 -1.63 -10.27 17.85
CA ILE A 250 -2.50 -10.83 16.81
C ILE A 250 -2.49 -12.37 16.89
N LYS A 251 -1.30 -12.98 17.02
CA LYS A 251 -1.17 -14.43 17.13
C LYS A 251 -1.82 -15.02 18.38
N LEU A 252 -1.68 -14.36 19.53
CA LEU A 252 -2.33 -14.77 20.77
C LEU A 252 -3.85 -14.68 20.66
N THR A 253 -4.36 -13.65 20.01
CA THR A 253 -5.80 -13.45 19.79
C THR A 253 -6.37 -14.52 18.85
N LEU A 254 -5.63 -14.88 17.79
CA LEU A 254 -6.03 -15.90 16.82
C LEU A 254 -5.71 -17.35 17.27
N TRP A 255 -4.99 -17.51 18.38
CA TRP A 255 -4.55 -18.78 18.93
C TRP A 255 -5.65 -19.86 19.02
N PRO A 256 -6.85 -19.60 19.59
CA PRO A 256 -7.89 -20.62 19.71
C PRO A 256 -8.42 -21.07 18.33
N ILE A 257 -8.55 -20.15 17.38
CA ILE A 257 -9.00 -20.45 16.01
C ILE A 257 -7.95 -21.31 15.31
N GLN A 258 -6.68 -20.92 15.44
CA GLN A 258 -5.56 -21.60 14.79
C GLN A 258 -5.32 -23.00 15.38
N ASN A 259 -5.54 -23.20 16.68
CA ASN A 259 -5.54 -24.53 17.30
C ASN A 259 -6.66 -25.45 16.76
N LYS A 260 -7.89 -24.93 16.61
CA LYS A 260 -8.99 -25.70 16.01
C LYS A 260 -8.67 -26.14 14.57
N ALA A 261 -8.10 -25.23 13.79
CA ALA A 261 -7.68 -25.53 12.42
C ALA A 261 -6.51 -26.52 12.37
N ASN A 262 -5.51 -26.39 13.25
CA ASN A 262 -4.43 -27.36 13.37
C ASN A 262 -4.93 -28.76 13.72
N ARG A 263 -5.93 -28.87 14.63
CA ARG A 263 -6.58 -30.14 14.93
C ARG A 263 -7.25 -30.75 13.71
N SER A 264 -7.99 -29.94 12.93
CA SER A 264 -8.62 -30.38 11.67
C SER A 264 -7.58 -30.84 10.65
N MET A 265 -6.46 -30.11 10.48
CA MET A 265 -5.37 -30.52 9.59
C MET A 265 -4.73 -31.85 9.99
N ARG A 266 -4.55 -32.10 11.30
CA ARG A 266 -4.04 -33.40 11.78
C ARG A 266 -5.01 -34.54 11.52
N GLN A 267 -6.32 -34.32 11.66
CA GLN A 267 -7.35 -35.31 11.32
C GLN A 267 -7.35 -35.62 9.82
N MET A 268 -7.22 -34.59 8.96
CA MET A 268 -7.08 -34.79 7.51
C MET A 268 -5.81 -35.55 7.15
N ALA A 269 -4.68 -35.25 7.79
CA ALA A 269 -3.43 -35.97 7.58
C ALA A 269 -3.56 -37.46 7.99
N ALA A 270 -4.29 -37.76 9.06
CA ALA A 270 -4.58 -39.14 9.48
C ALA A 270 -5.49 -39.88 8.47
N LEU A 271 -6.33 -39.18 7.71
CA LEU A 271 -7.12 -39.75 6.61
C LEU A 271 -6.37 -39.87 5.28
N SER A 272 -5.19 -39.25 5.15
CA SER A 272 -4.39 -39.27 3.93
C SER A 272 -4.19 -40.67 3.29
N PRO A 273 -3.92 -41.76 4.03
CA PRO A 273 -3.78 -43.08 3.40
C PRO A 273 -5.08 -43.56 2.73
N LYS A 274 -6.23 -43.37 3.38
CA LYS A 274 -7.54 -43.73 2.82
C LYS A 274 -7.91 -42.87 1.61
N ILE A 275 -7.50 -41.59 1.62
CA ILE A 275 -7.66 -40.70 0.48
C ILE A 275 -6.80 -41.18 -0.70
N GLN A 276 -5.59 -41.69 -0.43
CA GLN A 276 -4.72 -42.22 -1.48
C GLN A 276 -5.31 -43.50 -2.10
N GLU A 277 -5.86 -44.41 -1.30
CA GLU A 277 -6.58 -45.59 -1.81
C GLU A 277 -7.76 -45.20 -2.72
N LEU A 278 -8.52 -44.17 -2.36
CA LEU A 278 -9.60 -43.64 -3.20
C LEU A 278 -9.09 -43.03 -4.51
N ARG A 279 -7.95 -42.33 -4.48
CA ARG A 279 -7.31 -41.77 -5.68
C ARG A 279 -6.86 -42.87 -6.63
N ASP A 280 -6.24 -43.92 -6.09
CA ASP A 280 -5.77 -45.04 -6.89
C ASP A 280 -6.95 -45.83 -7.49
N LYS A 281 -8.05 -45.96 -6.74
CA LYS A 281 -9.28 -46.65 -7.18
C LYS A 281 -10.09 -45.88 -8.23
N TYR A 282 -10.12 -44.55 -8.17
CA TYR A 282 -10.93 -43.68 -9.04
C TYR A 282 -10.07 -42.77 -9.93
N LYS A 283 -8.88 -43.22 -10.31
CA LYS A 283 -7.92 -42.44 -11.10
C LYS A 283 -8.50 -41.90 -12.41
N ASP A 284 -9.37 -42.67 -13.05
CA ASP A 284 -9.98 -42.35 -14.34
C ASP A 284 -11.30 -41.56 -14.21
N ASP A 285 -11.80 -41.33 -12.98
CA ASP A 285 -13.04 -40.59 -12.71
C ASP A 285 -12.83 -39.55 -11.60
N PRO A 286 -12.28 -38.37 -11.94
CA PRO A 286 -11.99 -37.32 -10.97
C PRO A 286 -13.25 -36.77 -10.28
N THR A 287 -14.40 -36.82 -10.96
CA THR A 287 -15.68 -36.38 -10.39
C THR A 287 -16.11 -37.32 -9.27
N ARG A 288 -16.06 -38.63 -9.50
CA ARG A 288 -16.40 -39.64 -8.48
C ARG A 288 -15.39 -39.68 -7.36
N MET A 289 -14.09 -39.52 -7.65
CA MET A 289 -13.04 -39.36 -6.65
C MET A 289 -13.36 -38.23 -5.66
N ASN A 290 -13.69 -37.03 -6.16
CA ASN A 290 -14.02 -35.89 -5.31
C ASN A 290 -15.25 -36.14 -4.44
N GLN A 291 -16.27 -36.84 -4.98
CA GLN A 291 -17.46 -37.21 -4.22
C GLN A 291 -17.15 -38.19 -3.09
N GLU A 292 -16.38 -39.24 -3.35
CA GLU A 292 -16.01 -40.24 -2.34
C GLU A 292 -15.08 -39.66 -1.26
N VAL A 293 -14.16 -38.78 -1.62
CA VAL A 293 -13.33 -38.04 -0.65
C VAL A 293 -14.21 -37.16 0.25
N MET A 294 -15.20 -36.48 -0.30
CA MET A 294 -16.14 -35.68 0.49
C MET A 294 -17.03 -36.54 1.40
N LYS A 295 -17.49 -37.70 0.91
CA LYS A 295 -18.22 -38.68 1.75
C LYS A 295 -17.35 -39.19 2.88
N LEU A 296 -16.07 -39.50 2.62
CA LEU A 296 -15.11 -39.91 3.64
C LEU A 296 -14.96 -38.83 4.71
N TYR A 297 -14.77 -37.57 4.33
CA TYR A 297 -14.72 -36.46 5.29
C TYR A 297 -15.99 -36.37 6.15
N LYS A 298 -17.18 -36.50 5.54
CA LYS A 298 -18.46 -36.52 6.27
C LYS A 298 -18.57 -37.69 7.24
N GLN A 299 -18.12 -38.89 6.85
CA GLN A 299 -18.15 -40.08 7.70
C GLN A 299 -17.32 -39.92 8.98
N TYR A 300 -16.21 -39.18 8.92
CA TYR A 300 -15.36 -38.90 10.08
C TYR A 300 -15.63 -37.51 10.69
N GLY A 301 -16.68 -36.80 10.25
CA GLY A 301 -17.07 -35.50 10.80
C GLY A 301 -16.02 -34.40 10.60
N ILE A 302 -15.14 -34.55 9.61
CA ILE A 302 -14.05 -33.62 9.34
C ILE A 302 -14.53 -32.56 8.36
N ASN A 303 -14.41 -31.29 8.74
CA ASN A 303 -14.71 -30.18 7.85
C ASN A 303 -13.43 -29.74 7.10
N PRO A 304 -13.32 -29.95 5.78
CA PRO A 304 -12.14 -29.53 5.02
C PRO A 304 -11.91 -28.01 5.03
N VAL A 305 -12.98 -27.21 5.22
CA VAL A 305 -12.90 -25.74 5.33
C VAL A 305 -12.31 -25.31 6.68
N GLY A 306 -12.46 -26.14 7.72
CA GLY A 306 -11.92 -25.85 9.04
C GLY A 306 -10.39 -25.70 9.06
N GLY A 307 -9.69 -26.41 8.16
CA GLY A 307 -8.23 -26.32 8.01
C GLY A 307 -7.76 -25.02 7.31
N CYS A 308 -8.56 -24.45 6.40
CA CYS A 308 -8.22 -23.22 5.69
C CYS A 308 -8.79 -21.95 6.34
N LEU A 309 -9.68 -22.07 7.33
CA LEU A 309 -10.26 -20.94 8.04
C LEU A 309 -9.23 -19.92 8.59
N PRO A 310 -8.09 -20.33 9.20
CA PRO A 310 -7.09 -19.36 9.63
C PRO A 310 -6.47 -18.61 8.46
N MET A 311 -6.30 -19.27 7.30
CA MET A 311 -5.75 -18.64 6.11
C MET A 311 -6.69 -17.54 5.60
N MET A 312 -8.00 -17.79 5.59
CA MET A 312 -9.00 -16.80 5.19
C MET A 312 -8.99 -15.54 6.05
N ILE A 313 -8.81 -15.68 7.38
CA ILE A 313 -8.70 -14.55 8.31
C ILE A 313 -7.34 -13.86 8.18
N GLN A 314 -6.27 -14.64 7.97
CA GLN A 314 -4.91 -14.14 7.89
C GLN A 314 -4.64 -13.36 6.60
N ILE A 315 -5.29 -13.72 5.47
CA ILE A 315 -5.08 -13.08 4.16
C ILE A 315 -5.36 -11.56 4.22
N PRO A 316 -6.54 -11.08 4.70
CA PRO A 316 -6.79 -9.64 4.84
C PRO A 316 -5.82 -8.93 5.80
N ILE A 317 -5.49 -9.56 6.94
CA ILE A 317 -4.52 -9.00 7.89
C ILE A 317 -3.14 -8.86 7.23
N PHE A 318 -2.74 -9.87 6.46
CA PHE A 318 -1.48 -9.86 5.73
C PHE A 318 -1.42 -8.74 4.70
N PHE A 319 -2.41 -8.64 3.81
CA PHE A 319 -2.44 -7.57 2.80
C PHE A 319 -2.54 -6.18 3.42
N GLY A 320 -3.26 -6.05 4.54
CA GLY A 320 -3.31 -4.82 5.33
C GLY A 320 -1.93 -4.44 5.88
N LEU A 321 -1.25 -5.34 6.57
CA LEU A 321 0.11 -5.12 7.06
C LEU A 321 1.10 -4.83 5.93
N PHE A 322 1.01 -5.55 4.82
CA PHE A 322 1.87 -5.36 3.67
C PHE A 322 1.73 -3.94 3.09
N LYS A 323 0.51 -3.48 2.84
CA LYS A 323 0.24 -2.11 2.37
C LYS A 323 0.70 -1.08 3.39
N MET A 324 0.34 -1.28 4.66
CA MET A 324 0.67 -0.36 5.75
C MET A 324 2.18 -0.19 5.93
N LEU A 325 2.93 -1.27 6.12
CA LEU A 325 4.38 -1.22 6.36
C LEU A 325 5.14 -0.68 5.15
N GLY A 326 4.64 -0.90 3.92
CA GLY A 326 5.29 -0.39 2.71
C GLY A 326 5.16 1.12 2.51
N GLN A 327 4.22 1.78 3.19
CA GLN A 327 3.93 3.22 3.02
C GLN A 327 4.01 4.02 4.32
N ALA A 328 4.20 3.36 5.47
CA ALA A 328 4.37 4.00 6.76
C ALA A 328 5.69 4.78 6.80
N VAL A 329 5.59 6.10 6.67
CA VAL A 329 6.73 7.02 6.76
C VAL A 329 7.39 6.97 8.14
N GLU A 330 6.66 6.55 9.17
CA GLU A 330 7.18 6.37 10.52
C GLU A 330 8.31 5.33 10.60
N LEU A 331 8.33 4.36 9.67
CA LEU A 331 9.37 3.33 9.62
C LEU A 331 10.65 3.82 8.93
N ARG A 332 10.58 4.97 8.24
CA ARG A 332 11.72 5.55 7.54
C ARG A 332 12.77 5.99 8.57
N ASN A 333 14.00 5.53 8.37
CA ASN A 333 15.11 5.68 9.32
C ASN A 333 14.88 5.04 10.71
N ALA A 334 13.83 4.23 10.89
CA ALA A 334 13.65 3.48 12.13
C ALA A 334 14.66 2.33 12.18
N LYS A 335 15.48 2.30 13.22
CA LYS A 335 16.54 1.30 13.39
C LYS A 335 16.03 0.12 14.20
N PHE A 336 16.54 -1.08 13.91
CA PHE A 336 16.29 -2.27 14.72
C PHE A 336 17.44 -3.27 14.58
N LEU A 337 18.09 -3.63 15.68
CA LEU A 337 19.30 -4.47 15.68
C LEU A 337 20.38 -3.92 14.71
N TRP A 338 20.73 -4.64 13.65
CA TRP A 338 21.66 -4.20 12.60
C TRP A 338 20.98 -3.41 11.46
N VAL A 339 19.64 -3.43 11.39
CA VAL A 339 18.87 -2.72 10.36
C VAL A 339 18.89 -1.23 10.64
N LYS A 340 19.34 -0.45 9.66
CA LYS A 340 19.42 1.01 9.77
C LYS A 340 18.12 1.73 9.39
N ASP A 341 17.28 1.10 8.58
CA ASP A 341 16.00 1.62 8.13
C ASP A 341 15.03 0.45 7.89
N LEU A 342 13.99 0.35 8.73
CA LEU A 342 12.97 -0.69 8.63
C LEU A 342 12.11 -0.59 7.35
N SER A 343 12.08 0.57 6.71
CA SER A 343 11.34 0.81 5.45
C SER A 343 12.10 0.39 4.19
N GLN A 344 13.39 0.04 4.32
CA GLN A 344 14.28 -0.33 3.22
C GLN A 344 14.76 -1.79 3.37
N PRO A 345 15.36 -2.39 2.32
CA PRO A 345 16.02 -3.69 2.43
C PRO A 345 17.14 -3.66 3.48
N ASP A 346 17.32 -4.73 4.24
CA ASP A 346 18.34 -4.83 5.29
C ASP A 346 19.73 -5.22 4.76
N THR A 347 20.20 -4.53 3.72
CA THR A 347 21.50 -4.83 3.11
C THR A 347 22.65 -4.52 4.08
N VAL A 348 23.32 -5.57 4.57
CA VAL A 348 24.46 -5.44 5.49
C VAL A 348 25.79 -5.31 4.75
N ALA A 349 25.94 -6.03 3.64
CA ALA A 349 27.14 -6.01 2.80
C ALA A 349 26.78 -6.39 1.36
N HIS A 350 27.71 -6.16 0.43
CA HIS A 350 27.60 -6.68 -0.94
C HIS A 350 28.66 -7.77 -1.14
N LEU A 351 28.29 -8.85 -1.82
CA LEU A 351 29.24 -9.93 -2.13
C LEU A 351 30.36 -9.40 -3.04
N PRO A 352 31.64 -9.59 -2.68
CA PRO A 352 32.77 -8.91 -3.33
C PRO A 352 32.97 -9.27 -4.81
N LEU A 353 32.46 -10.42 -5.27
CA LEU A 353 32.59 -10.89 -6.66
C LEU A 353 31.33 -10.68 -7.51
N LEU A 354 30.16 -10.59 -6.89
CA LEU A 354 28.85 -10.58 -7.58
C LEU A 354 28.09 -9.27 -7.40
N GLY A 355 28.54 -8.37 -6.52
CA GLY A 355 27.83 -7.15 -6.16
C GLY A 355 26.45 -7.42 -5.53
N TRP A 356 26.16 -8.66 -5.15
CA TRP A 356 24.84 -9.06 -4.67
C TRP A 356 24.63 -8.59 -3.22
N PRO A 357 23.52 -7.89 -2.91
CA PRO A 357 23.27 -7.38 -1.56
C PRO A 357 22.92 -8.51 -0.59
N ILE A 358 23.53 -8.54 0.60
CA ILE A 358 23.28 -9.54 1.64
C ILE A 358 22.23 -9.00 2.61
N ASN A 359 20.99 -9.49 2.47
CA ASN A 359 19.84 -9.16 3.31
C ASN A 359 19.56 -10.29 4.30
N ILE A 360 19.76 -10.07 5.60
CA ILE A 360 19.72 -11.11 6.64
C ILE A 360 18.28 -11.48 7.01
N ILE A 361 17.41 -10.50 7.23
CA ILE A 361 16.04 -10.72 7.70
C ILE A 361 15.21 -11.52 6.67
N PRO A 362 15.22 -11.22 5.35
CA PRO A 362 14.57 -12.07 4.36
C PRO A 362 15.11 -13.52 4.35
N LEU A 363 16.41 -13.72 4.60
CA LEU A 363 16.97 -15.07 4.72
C LEU A 363 16.46 -15.79 5.98
N CYS A 364 16.38 -15.09 7.13
CA CYS A 364 15.76 -15.62 8.34
C CYS A 364 14.27 -15.94 8.12
N MET A 365 13.56 -15.09 7.39
CA MET A 365 12.17 -15.31 7.00
C MET A 365 12.02 -16.59 6.18
N ALA A 366 12.84 -16.79 5.14
CA ALA A 366 12.82 -17.99 4.33
C ALA A 366 13.20 -19.25 5.12
N ALA A 367 14.24 -19.17 5.96
CA ALA A 367 14.67 -20.27 6.81
C ALA A 367 13.57 -20.70 7.79
N THR A 368 12.92 -19.73 8.46
CA THR A 368 11.80 -20.01 9.36
C THR A 368 10.57 -20.54 8.61
N GLN A 369 10.33 -20.09 7.39
CA GLN A 369 9.24 -20.61 6.55
C GLN A 369 9.48 -22.06 6.11
N ILE A 370 10.71 -22.39 5.71
CA ILE A 370 11.11 -23.78 5.39
C ILE A 370 10.99 -24.67 6.63
N TRP A 371 11.42 -24.19 7.80
CA TRP A 371 11.26 -24.93 9.05
C TRP A 371 9.80 -25.17 9.40
N LEU A 372 8.95 -24.14 9.33
CA LEU A 372 7.50 -24.26 9.54
C LEU A 372 6.87 -25.27 8.57
N MET A 373 7.28 -25.25 7.31
CA MET A 373 6.80 -26.19 6.29
C MET A 373 7.23 -27.63 6.59
N ALA A 374 8.45 -27.83 7.08
CA ALA A 374 8.94 -29.15 7.47
C ALA A 374 8.14 -29.74 8.65
N MET A 375 7.61 -28.87 9.54
CA MET A 375 6.78 -29.27 10.68
C MET A 375 5.31 -29.49 10.32
N THR A 376 4.82 -28.80 9.29
CA THR A 376 3.41 -28.86 8.90
C THR A 376 3.08 -30.22 8.26
N PRO A 377 1.97 -30.88 8.63
CA PRO A 377 1.56 -32.15 8.02
C PRO A 377 1.42 -32.00 6.49
N LYS A 378 2.02 -32.92 5.74
CA LYS A 378 2.00 -32.88 4.28
C LYS A 378 0.70 -33.49 3.77
N THR A 379 -0.30 -32.66 3.52
CA THR A 379 -1.58 -33.05 2.93
C THR A 379 -1.64 -32.64 1.47
N GLY A 380 -2.21 -33.47 0.59
CA GLY A 380 -2.44 -33.12 -0.82
C GLY A 380 -1.85 -34.11 -1.83
N ASP A 381 -2.01 -33.81 -3.11
CA ASP A 381 -1.38 -34.56 -4.22
C ASP A 381 0.15 -34.36 -4.22
N PRO A 382 0.97 -35.37 -4.61
CA PRO A 382 2.41 -35.20 -4.84
C PRO A 382 2.80 -33.93 -5.62
N THR A 383 1.99 -33.53 -6.60
CA THR A 383 2.20 -32.33 -7.42
C THR A 383 2.04 -31.05 -6.60
N GLN A 384 0.95 -30.94 -5.83
CA GLN A 384 0.70 -29.81 -4.94
C GLN A 384 1.80 -29.68 -3.88
N ARG A 385 2.29 -30.82 -3.37
CA ARG A 385 3.40 -30.86 -2.41
C ARG A 385 4.71 -30.35 -3.00
N ARG A 386 5.02 -30.70 -4.25
CA ARG A 386 6.22 -30.18 -4.94
C ARG A 386 6.13 -28.66 -5.11
N ILE A 387 5.01 -28.13 -5.57
CA ILE A 387 4.81 -26.67 -5.72
C ILE A 387 4.94 -25.97 -4.36
N ALA A 388 4.32 -26.52 -3.31
CA ALA A 388 4.42 -25.97 -1.97
C ALA A 388 5.87 -25.87 -1.48
N MET A 389 6.73 -26.86 -1.77
CA MET A 389 8.14 -26.85 -1.38
C MET A 389 8.96 -25.72 -2.01
N PHE A 390 8.63 -25.30 -3.24
CA PHE A 390 9.32 -24.20 -3.92
C PHE A 390 8.76 -22.81 -3.57
N MET A 391 7.54 -22.74 -3.03
CA MET A 391 6.88 -21.47 -2.68
C MET A 391 7.73 -20.54 -1.78
N PRO A 392 8.43 -21.01 -0.73
CA PRO A 392 9.25 -20.14 0.11
C PRO A 392 10.43 -19.53 -0.64
N LEU A 393 10.98 -20.22 -1.64
CA LEU A 393 12.08 -19.70 -2.46
C LEU A 393 11.59 -18.62 -3.43
N ILE A 394 10.42 -18.83 -4.03
CA ILE A 394 9.75 -17.82 -4.86
C ILE A 394 9.42 -16.58 -4.01
N PHE A 395 8.86 -16.81 -2.82
CA PHE A 395 8.52 -15.73 -1.90
C PHE A 395 9.76 -14.98 -1.40
N LEU A 396 10.86 -15.69 -1.10
CA LEU A 396 12.15 -15.08 -0.80
C LEU A 396 12.61 -14.19 -1.95
N PHE A 397 12.58 -14.65 -3.20
CA PHE A 397 13.00 -13.86 -4.34
C PHE A 397 12.18 -12.57 -4.48
N ILE A 398 10.86 -12.65 -4.30
CA ILE A 398 9.96 -11.49 -4.35
C ILE A 398 10.25 -10.53 -3.20
N CYS A 399 10.39 -11.04 -1.98
CA CYS A 399 10.54 -10.21 -0.78
C CYS A 399 11.98 -9.83 -0.44
N TYR A 400 12.97 -10.33 -1.18
CA TYR A 400 14.38 -10.08 -0.91
C TYR A 400 14.70 -8.59 -0.91
N ASN A 401 14.07 -7.84 -1.81
CA ASN A 401 14.27 -6.40 -2.00
C ASN A 401 13.14 -5.56 -1.40
N PHE A 402 12.25 -6.14 -0.57
CA PHE A 402 11.23 -5.39 0.14
C PHE A 402 11.75 -4.80 1.46
N ALA A 403 10.94 -3.94 2.08
CA ALA A 403 11.18 -3.36 3.39
C ALA A 403 11.46 -4.43 4.46
N ALA A 404 12.51 -4.21 5.26
CA ALA A 404 12.92 -5.10 6.34
C ALA A 404 11.80 -5.33 7.37
N ALA A 405 10.96 -4.32 7.63
CA ALA A 405 9.78 -4.42 8.50
C ALA A 405 8.85 -5.58 8.12
N LEU A 406 8.63 -5.79 6.82
CA LEU A 406 7.77 -6.87 6.33
C LEU A 406 8.40 -8.23 6.60
N ALA A 407 9.69 -8.38 6.31
CA ALA A 407 10.41 -9.62 6.54
C ALA A 407 10.56 -9.93 8.04
N LEU A 408 10.70 -8.89 8.88
CA LEU A 408 10.72 -9.00 10.34
C LEU A 408 9.39 -9.52 10.87
N TYR A 409 8.28 -8.93 10.43
CA TYR A 409 6.92 -9.40 10.73
C TYR A 409 6.76 -10.89 10.38
N TYR A 410 7.13 -11.29 9.17
CA TYR A 410 6.99 -12.69 8.75
C TYR A 410 7.87 -13.64 9.53
N THR A 411 9.11 -13.24 9.84
CA THR A 411 10.01 -14.05 10.67
C THR A 411 9.38 -14.31 12.03
N ALA A 412 8.88 -13.28 12.70
CA ALA A 412 8.18 -13.41 13.98
C ALA A 412 6.93 -14.29 13.85
N GLN A 413 6.09 -14.03 12.85
CA GLN A 413 4.88 -14.80 12.55
C GLN A 413 5.18 -16.30 12.36
N ASN A 414 6.26 -16.64 11.66
CA ASN A 414 6.70 -18.02 11.45
C ASN A 414 7.17 -18.66 12.76
N LEU A 415 8.00 -17.96 13.54
CA LEU A 415 8.50 -18.44 14.84
C LEU A 415 7.34 -18.73 15.82
N PHE A 416 6.33 -17.85 15.90
CA PHE A 416 5.12 -18.12 16.68
C PHE A 416 4.37 -19.35 16.20
N SER A 417 4.24 -19.51 14.88
CA SER A 417 3.56 -20.67 14.30
C SER A 417 4.32 -21.97 14.59
N ILE A 418 5.66 -21.94 14.53
CA ILE A 418 6.53 -23.05 14.92
C ILE A 418 6.32 -23.42 16.39
N LEU A 419 6.33 -22.43 17.28
CA LEU A 419 6.06 -22.64 18.71
C LEU A 419 4.69 -23.29 18.94
N GLN A 420 3.66 -22.80 18.26
CA GLN A 420 2.32 -23.36 18.32
C GLN A 420 2.28 -24.81 17.80
N PHE A 421 2.99 -25.12 16.72
CA PHE A 421 3.09 -26.49 16.21
C PHE A 421 3.78 -27.42 17.20
N TYR A 422 4.85 -26.98 17.87
CA TYR A 422 5.50 -27.77 18.91
C TYR A 422 4.54 -28.09 20.06
N GLN A 423 3.77 -27.11 20.54
CA GLN A 423 2.78 -27.33 21.58
C GLN A 423 1.67 -28.28 21.12
N ASN A 424 1.17 -28.10 19.90
CA ASN A 424 0.13 -28.96 19.35
C ASN A 424 0.61 -30.41 19.12
N ARG A 425 1.87 -30.64 18.69
CA ARG A 425 2.42 -32.01 18.52
C ARG A 425 2.47 -32.80 19.82
N ARG A 426 2.59 -32.13 20.99
CA ARG A 426 2.53 -32.79 22.30
C ARG A 426 1.13 -33.29 22.66
N GLN A 427 0.08 -32.82 21.99
CA GLN A 427 -1.28 -33.31 22.19
C GLN A 427 -1.48 -34.64 21.45
N PRO A 428 -2.21 -35.60 22.04
CA PRO A 428 -2.49 -36.89 21.41
C PRO A 428 -3.15 -36.70 20.05
N MET A 429 -2.87 -37.61 19.12
CA MET A 429 -3.54 -37.60 17.82
C MET A 429 -5.05 -37.72 18.05
N PRO A 430 -5.86 -36.82 17.46
CA PRO A 430 -7.31 -36.90 17.59
C PRO A 430 -7.78 -38.26 17.05
N THR A 431 -8.52 -39.02 17.87
CA THR A 431 -9.10 -40.30 17.47
C THR A 431 -10.08 -40.07 16.32
N LEU A 432 -9.94 -40.89 15.26
CA LEU A 432 -10.83 -40.87 14.11
C LEU A 432 -12.05 -41.74 14.41
N GLU A 433 -13.04 -41.18 15.09
CA GLU A 433 -14.33 -41.86 15.29
C GLU A 433 -15.24 -41.56 14.10
N LYS A 434 -15.87 -42.62 13.57
CA LYS A 434 -16.93 -42.44 12.57
C LYS A 434 -18.12 -41.78 13.25
N VAL A 435 -18.62 -40.71 12.66
CA VAL A 435 -19.84 -40.07 13.13
C VAL A 435 -20.98 -41.09 12.99
N ALA A 436 -21.63 -41.44 14.10
CA ALA A 436 -22.78 -42.32 14.08
C ALA A 436 -23.81 -41.75 13.09
N PRO A 437 -24.42 -42.57 12.20
CA PRO A 437 -25.43 -42.09 11.29
C PRO A 437 -26.53 -41.43 12.12
N ALA A 438 -26.85 -40.17 11.81
CA ALA A 438 -27.92 -39.45 12.49
C ALA A 438 -29.16 -40.34 12.47
N ALA A 439 -29.58 -40.82 13.64
CA ALA A 439 -30.81 -41.59 13.78
C ALA A 439 -31.89 -40.78 13.09
N LYS A 440 -32.51 -41.34 12.04
CA LYS A 440 -33.63 -40.70 11.33
C LYS A 440 -34.59 -40.25 12.41
N ARG A 441 -34.72 -38.93 12.63
CA ARG A 441 -35.80 -38.37 13.43
C ARG A 441 -37.07 -38.88 12.76
N LYS A 442 -37.74 -39.86 13.39
CA LYS A 442 -39.07 -40.30 12.99
C LYS A 442 -39.92 -39.03 13.03
N ARG A 443 -40.40 -38.65 11.85
CA ARG A 443 -41.28 -37.51 11.65
C ARG A 443 -42.62 -37.79 12.29
#